data_AF-A0A970N5Q7-F1
#
_entry.id   AF-A0A970N5Q7-F1
#
_cell.length_a   1.000
_cell.length_b   1.000
_cell.length_c   1.000
_cell.angle_alpha   90.00
_cell.angle_beta   90.00
_cell.angle_gamma   90.00
#
_symmetry.space_group_name_H-M   'P 1'
#
loop_
_entity.id
_entity.type
_entity.pdbx_description
1 polymer ?
#
loop_
_entity_poly.entity_id
_entity_poly.type
_entity_poly.pdbx_seq_one_letter_code
_entity_poly.pdbx_strand_id
1 'polypeptide(L)'
;MNNENNLFKKIFDLSLTIINVVISILMFLPIYNDTAVLPGVDSSGNHTTIRVKYPKTPYTRLVDLRIEWLLYLSFALFAGALVALVIYYVKKRDNLLKVKNITLITSTAVFLVLIALAAIQVSSY
;
A
#
# COMPACT_ATOMS: atom_id res chain seq x y z
N MET A 1 35.30 -7.35 -13.53
CA MET A 1 34.40 -7.82 -12.45
C MET A 1 33.35 -6.79 -12.01
N ASN A 2 32.80 -5.96 -12.93
CA ASN A 2 31.96 -4.80 -12.56
C ASN A 2 30.55 -4.75 -13.20
N ASN A 3 30.22 -5.72 -14.07
CA ASN A 3 28.97 -5.64 -14.85
C ASN A 3 27.79 -6.33 -14.15
N GLU A 4 28.04 -7.44 -13.43
CA GLU A 4 27.00 -8.18 -12.71
C GLU A 4 26.40 -7.35 -11.56
N ASN A 5 27.24 -6.68 -10.75
CA ASN A 5 26.77 -5.80 -9.69
C ASN A 5 25.91 -4.63 -10.19
N ASN A 6 26.18 -4.13 -11.40
CA ASN A 6 25.38 -3.09 -12.03
C ASN A 6 24.03 -3.62 -12.54
N LEU A 7 24.00 -4.85 -13.03
CA LEU A 7 22.78 -5.49 -13.51
C LEU A 7 21.83 -5.82 -12.33
N PHE A 8 22.35 -6.43 -11.27
CA PHE A 8 21.59 -6.71 -10.04
C PHE A 8 20.97 -5.45 -9.45
N LYS A 9 21.75 -4.36 -9.35
CA LYS A 9 21.26 -3.08 -8.82
C LYS A 9 20.13 -2.50 -9.66
N LYS A 10 20.22 -2.57 -11.00
CA LYS A 10 19.15 -2.13 -11.90
C LYS A 10 17.88 -2.96 -11.73
N ILE A 11 18.01 -4.28 -11.62
CA ILE A 11 16.87 -5.19 -11.42
C ILE A 11 16.19 -4.88 -10.08
N PHE A 12 16.96 -4.66 -9.02
CA PHE A 12 16.44 -4.32 -7.70
C PHE A 12 15.71 -2.97 -7.69
N ASP A 13 16.27 -1.93 -8.32
CA ASP A 13 15.61 -0.62 -8.41
C ASP A 13 14.30 -0.71 -9.22
N LEU A 14 14.30 -1.49 -10.30
CA LEU A 14 13.11 -1.72 -11.13
C LEU A 14 12.04 -2.48 -10.35
N SER A 15 12.41 -3.56 -9.64
CA SER A 15 11.47 -4.36 -8.86
C SER A 15 10.84 -3.54 -7.74
N LEU A 16 11.62 -2.71 -7.02
CA LEU A 16 11.08 -1.79 -6.02
C LEU A 16 10.05 -0.82 -6.60
N THR A 17 10.33 -0.26 -7.78
CA THR A 17 9.39 0.67 -8.44
C THR A 17 8.09 -0.06 -8.80
N ILE A 18 8.20 -1.25 -9.39
CA ILE A 18 7.03 -2.08 -9.75
C ILE A 18 6.23 -2.45 -8.50
N ILE A 19 6.90 -2.87 -7.42
CA ILE A 19 6.26 -3.21 -6.14
C ILE A 19 5.47 -2.01 -5.59
N ASN A 20 6.04 -0.80 -5.59
CA ASN A 20 5.31 0.39 -5.14
C ASN A 20 4.07 0.66 -6.00
N VAL A 21 4.17 0.51 -7.33
CA VAL A 21 3.00 0.69 -8.23
C VAL A 21 1.93 -0.36 -7.93
N VAL A 22 2.31 -1.63 -7.82
CA VAL A 22 1.37 -2.72 -7.54
C VAL A 22 0.69 -2.52 -6.19
N ILE A 23 1.45 -2.21 -5.14
CA ILE A 23 0.91 -1.93 -3.80
C ILE A 23 -0.02 -0.71 -3.84
N SER A 24 0.38 0.36 -4.52
CA SER A 24 -0.45 1.56 -4.69
C SER A 24 -1.83 1.23 -5.25
N ILE A 25 -1.90 0.34 -6.25
CA ILE A 25 -3.16 -0.12 -6.83
C ILE A 25 -3.93 -1.01 -5.83
N LEU A 26 -3.25 -1.94 -5.17
CA LEU A 26 -3.85 -2.84 -4.18
C LEU A 26 -4.53 -2.09 -3.03
N MET A 27 -4.03 -0.91 -2.63
CA MET A 27 -4.63 -0.11 -1.56
C MET A 27 -6.10 0.28 -1.81
N PHE A 28 -6.54 0.28 -3.06
CA PHE A 28 -7.89 0.66 -3.45
C PHE A 28 -8.73 -0.53 -3.94
N LEU A 29 -8.18 -1.74 -3.95
CA LEU A 29 -8.92 -2.93 -4.35
C LEU A 29 -9.60 -3.58 -3.13
N PRO A 30 -10.81 -4.14 -3.31
CA PRO A 30 -11.54 -4.83 -2.24
C PRO A 30 -10.93 -6.20 -1.96
N ILE A 31 -9.76 -6.22 -1.31
CA ILE A 31 -9.01 -7.45 -1.00
C ILE A 31 -9.35 -8.05 0.37
N TYR A 32 -10.06 -7.29 1.23
CA TYR A 32 -10.48 -7.75 2.54
C TYR A 32 -11.99 -7.96 2.60
N ASN A 33 -12.43 -8.92 3.43
CA ASN A 33 -13.84 -9.15 3.73
C ASN A 33 -14.05 -9.01 5.24
N ASP A 34 -14.85 -8.03 5.63
CA ASP A 34 -15.29 -7.89 7.01
C ASP A 34 -16.65 -8.56 7.20
N THR A 35 -16.92 -8.98 8.43
CA THR A 35 -18.17 -9.62 8.81
C THR A 35 -18.90 -8.68 9.77
N ALA A 36 -20.09 -8.23 9.41
CA ALA A 36 -21.00 -7.56 10.33
C ALA A 36 -22.02 -8.55 10.86
N VAL A 37 -22.40 -8.35 12.12
CA VAL A 37 -23.53 -9.02 12.73
C VAL A 37 -24.71 -8.04 12.67
N LEU A 38 -25.68 -8.31 11.82
CA LEU A 38 -26.84 -7.45 11.64
C LEU A 38 -28.10 -8.11 12.23
N PRO A 39 -29.06 -7.33 12.73
CA PRO A 39 -30.38 -7.86 13.04
C PRO A 39 -31.04 -8.35 11.74
N GLY A 40 -31.59 -9.55 11.78
CA GLY A 40 -32.27 -10.20 10.67
C GLY A 40 -33.41 -11.09 11.17
N VAL A 41 -33.98 -11.87 10.26
CA VAL A 41 -35.12 -12.75 10.53
C VAL A 41 -34.79 -14.14 10.01
N ASP A 42 -35.07 -15.18 10.79
CA ASP A 42 -34.92 -16.57 10.36
C ASP A 42 -36.06 -16.99 9.40
N SER A 43 -35.97 -18.21 8.85
CA SER A 43 -37.01 -18.76 7.96
C SER A 43 -38.39 -18.88 8.62
N SER A 44 -38.47 -18.75 9.95
CA SER A 44 -39.65 -18.90 10.77
C SER A 44 -40.21 -17.57 11.27
N GLY A 45 -39.60 -16.43 10.90
CA GLY A 45 -40.05 -15.11 11.31
C GLY A 45 -39.48 -14.59 12.63
N ASN A 46 -38.55 -15.30 13.28
CA ASN A 46 -37.96 -14.86 14.54
C ASN A 46 -36.79 -13.90 14.31
N HIS A 47 -36.69 -12.87 15.16
CA HIS A 47 -35.54 -11.98 15.18
C HIS A 47 -34.27 -12.75 15.56
N THR A 48 -33.28 -12.73 14.67
CA THR A 48 -31.99 -13.39 14.87
C THR A 48 -30.87 -12.49 14.37
N THR A 49 -29.63 -12.82 14.70
CA THR A 49 -28.46 -12.14 14.15
C THR A 49 -27.97 -12.84 12.89
N ILE A 50 -27.93 -12.13 11.76
CA ILE A 50 -27.34 -12.63 10.50
C ILE A 50 -25.93 -12.10 10.33
N ARG A 51 -25.02 -12.95 9.84
CA ARG A 51 -23.65 -12.55 9.50
C ARG A 51 -23.57 -12.17 8.04
N VAL A 52 -23.31 -10.91 7.75
CA VAL A 52 -23.15 -10.41 6.38
C VAL A 52 -21.67 -10.11 6.15
N LYS A 53 -21.13 -10.65 5.07
CA LYS A 53 -19.78 -10.33 4.61
C LYS A 53 -19.86 -9.15 3.65
N TYR A 54 -19.03 -8.13 3.88
CA TYR A 54 -18.90 -7.01 2.97
C TYR A 54 -17.43 -6.77 2.60
N PRO A 55 -17.13 -6.53 1.31
CA PRO A 55 -15.79 -6.25 0.86
C PRO A 55 -15.33 -4.88 1.37
N LYS A 56 -14.10 -4.81 1.89
CA LYS A 56 -13.42 -3.56 2.24
C LYS A 56 -12.08 -3.46 1.54
N THR A 57 -11.72 -2.22 1.21
CA THR A 57 -10.41 -1.87 0.66
C THR A 57 -9.43 -1.60 1.82
N PRO A 58 -8.11 -1.77 1.61
CA PRO A 58 -7.10 -1.36 2.58
C PRO A 58 -7.26 0.12 2.96
N TYR A 59 -7.51 0.99 1.97
CA TYR A 59 -7.79 2.41 2.20
C TYR A 59 -8.92 2.62 3.21
N THR A 60 -10.08 1.99 3.01
CA THR A 60 -11.22 2.15 3.93
C THR A 60 -10.89 1.71 5.36
N ARG A 61 -10.11 0.64 5.52
CA ARG A 61 -9.67 0.19 6.86
C ARG A 61 -8.68 1.15 7.51
N LEU A 62 -7.79 1.77 6.73
CA LEU A 62 -6.85 2.78 7.25
C LEU A 62 -7.58 4.07 7.68
N VAL A 63 -8.65 4.44 6.98
CA VAL A 63 -9.55 5.56 7.36
C VAL A 63 -10.27 5.23 8.67
N ASP A 64 -10.79 4.02 8.82
CA ASP A 64 -11.44 3.58 10.07
C ASP A 64 -10.45 3.62 11.26
N LEU A 65 -9.17 3.34 11.01
CA LEU A 65 -8.08 3.43 11.98
C LEU A 65 -7.54 4.87 12.18
N ARG A 66 -8.01 5.86 11.40
CA ARG A 66 -7.56 7.26 11.41
C ARG A 66 -6.06 7.44 11.11
N ILE A 67 -5.50 6.59 10.26
CA ILE A 67 -4.08 6.59 9.88
C ILE A 67 -3.87 6.77 8.36
N GLU A 68 -4.90 7.16 7.62
CA GLU A 68 -4.87 7.40 6.18
C GLU A 68 -3.83 8.46 5.77
N TRP A 69 -3.46 9.38 6.67
CA TRP A 69 -2.40 10.37 6.42
C TRP A 69 -1.03 9.73 6.14
N LEU A 70 -0.74 8.56 6.73
CA LEU A 70 0.49 7.80 6.44
C LEU A 70 0.48 7.26 5.00
N LEU A 71 -0.69 6.91 4.48
CA LEU A 71 -0.85 6.49 3.09
C LEU A 71 -0.55 7.66 2.15
N TYR A 72 -1.08 8.85 2.43
CA TYR A 72 -0.77 10.05 1.66
C TYR A 72 0.71 10.42 1.72
N LEU A 73 1.34 10.29 2.89
CA LEU A 73 2.79 10.46 3.04
C LEU A 73 3.57 9.47 2.15
N SER A 74 3.13 8.21 2.10
CA SER A 74 3.75 7.18 1.26
C SER A 74 3.65 7.51 -0.23
N PHE A 75 2.48 7.98 -0.68
CA PHE A 75 2.31 8.46 -2.05
C PHE A 75 3.18 9.68 -2.36
N ALA A 76 3.29 10.63 -1.43
CA ALA A 76 4.15 11.80 -1.60
C ALA A 76 5.63 11.41 -1.72
N LEU A 77 6.10 10.46 -0.90
CA LEU A 77 7.46 9.91 -1.00
C LEU A 77 7.66 9.22 -2.35
N PHE A 78 6.73 8.36 -2.76
CA PHE A 78 6.82 7.67 -4.04
C PHE A 78 6.88 8.65 -5.23
N ALA A 79 6.00 9.65 -5.25
CA ALA A 79 6.00 10.71 -6.25
C ALA A 79 7.31 11.51 -6.24
N GLY A 80 7.82 11.87 -5.06
CA GLY A 80 9.11 12.54 -4.89
C GLY A 80 10.28 11.72 -5.47
N ALA A 81 10.25 10.40 -5.29
CA ALA A 81 11.24 9.52 -5.88
C ALA A 81 11.14 9.46 -7.41
N LEU A 82 9.92 9.44 -7.99
CA LEU A 82 9.73 9.51 -9.44
C LEU A 82 10.25 10.83 -10.01
N VAL A 83 10.00 11.95 -9.33
CA VAL A 83 10.54 13.26 -9.71
C VAL A 83 12.07 13.25 -9.66
N ALA A 84 12.67 12.71 -8.59
CA ALA A 84 14.13 12.59 -8.50
C ALA A 84 14.73 11.73 -9.63
N LEU A 85 14.03 10.65 -10.03
CA LEU A 85 14.40 9.81 -11.16
C LEU A 85 14.37 10.62 -12.47
N VAL A 86 13.31 11.38 -12.75
CA VAL A 86 13.20 12.22 -13.95
C VAL A 86 14.31 13.27 -13.99
N ILE A 87 14.56 13.98 -12.87
CA ILE A 87 15.61 15.00 -12.81
C ILE A 87 16.99 14.36 -13.01
N TYR A 88 17.23 13.17 -12.48
CA TYR A 88 18.46 12.42 -12.74
C TYR A 88 18.64 12.13 -14.24
N TYR A 89 17.59 11.68 -14.94
CA TYR A 89 17.68 11.43 -16.38
C TYR A 89 18.03 12.69 -17.18
N VAL A 90 17.53 13.86 -16.75
CA VAL A 90 17.80 15.14 -17.42
C VAL A 90 19.19 15.71 -17.08
N LYS A 91 19.54 15.77 -15.79
CA LYS A 91 20.74 16.47 -15.31
C LYS A 91 21.94 15.56 -15.01
N LYS A 92 21.76 14.23 -15.09
CA LYS A 92 22.77 13.19 -14.80
C LYS A 92 23.55 13.41 -13.49
N ARG A 93 22.87 13.88 -12.44
CA ARG A 93 23.48 14.12 -11.12
C ARG A 93 23.38 12.87 -10.26
N ASP A 94 24.49 12.17 -10.07
CA ASP A 94 24.53 10.90 -9.30
C ASP A 94 24.04 11.01 -7.85
N ASN A 95 24.14 12.19 -7.22
CA ASN A 95 23.59 12.42 -5.88
C ASN A 95 22.07 12.22 -5.82
N LEU A 96 21.34 12.43 -6.93
CA LEU A 96 19.90 12.22 -7.01
C LEU A 96 19.53 10.73 -7.01
N LEU A 97 20.42 9.83 -7.48
CA LEU A 97 20.18 8.39 -7.41
C LEU A 97 20.13 7.89 -5.97
N LYS A 98 21.03 8.40 -5.10
CA LYS A 98 21.03 8.04 -3.69
C LYS A 98 19.74 8.48 -3.00
N VAL A 99 19.32 9.73 -3.23
CA VAL A 99 18.07 10.27 -2.69
C VAL A 99 16.87 9.46 -3.19
N LYS A 100 16.77 9.22 -4.50
CA LYS A 100 15.71 8.39 -5.11
C LYS A 100 15.62 7.01 -4.44
N ASN A 101 16.75 6.32 -4.27
CA ASN A 101 16.77 4.98 -3.69
C ASN A 101 16.30 4.97 -2.24
N ILE A 102 16.78 5.91 -1.42
CA ILE A 102 16.35 6.03 -0.02
C ILE A 102 14.84 6.29 0.02
N THR A 103 14.34 7.26 -0.75
CA THR A 103 12.93 7.61 -0.79
C THR A 103 12.04 6.44 -1.26
N LEU A 104 12.48 5.67 -2.28
CA LEU A 104 11.77 4.47 -2.74
C LEU A 104 11.72 3.38 -1.66
N ILE A 105 12.85 3.09 -1.01
CA ILE A 105 12.91 2.07 0.05
C ILE A 105 12.01 2.48 1.21
N THR A 106 12.07 3.74 1.64
CA THR A 106 11.21 4.27 2.70
C THR A 106 9.73 4.18 2.32
N SER A 107 9.35 4.62 1.11
CA SER A 107 7.99 4.48 0.60
C SER A 107 7.51 3.03 0.64
N THR A 108 8.33 2.10 0.15
CA THR A 108 8.00 0.67 0.13
C THR A 108 7.78 0.13 1.54
N ALA A 109 8.67 0.46 2.49
CA ALA A 109 8.57 0.02 3.86
C ALA A 109 7.27 0.52 4.52
N VAL A 110 6.93 1.80 4.32
CA VAL A 110 5.68 2.36 4.87
C VAL A 110 4.47 1.71 4.23
N PHE A 111 4.45 1.50 2.91
CA PHE A 111 3.38 0.77 2.23
C PHE A 111 3.15 -0.65 2.78
N LEU A 112 4.23 -1.40 3.01
CA LEU A 112 4.14 -2.75 3.57
C LEU A 112 3.58 -2.73 5.00
N VAL A 113 4.02 -1.78 5.82
CA VAL A 113 3.47 -1.58 7.17
C VAL A 113 1.98 -1.24 7.10
N LEU A 114 1.57 -0.36 6.19
CA LEU A 114 0.16 0.02 6.03
C LEU A 114 -0.71 -1.15 5.56
N ILE A 115 -0.24 -1.99 4.64
CA ILE A 115 -0.93 -3.22 4.26
C ILE A 115 -1.07 -4.14 5.48
N ALA A 116 0.00 -4.32 6.26
CA ALA A 116 -0.05 -5.17 7.45
C ALA A 116 -1.05 -4.64 8.49
N LEU A 117 -1.08 -3.32 8.71
CA LEU A 117 -2.04 -2.68 9.61
C LEU A 117 -3.48 -2.79 9.08
N ALA A 118 -3.67 -2.61 7.77
CA ALA A 118 -4.98 -2.78 7.13
C ALA A 118 -5.45 -4.25 7.16
N ALA A 119 -4.54 -5.22 7.23
CA ALA A 119 -4.88 -6.64 7.36
C ALA A 119 -5.47 -6.98 8.74
N ILE A 120 -5.14 -6.21 9.78
CA ILE A 120 -5.68 -6.40 11.11
C ILE A 120 -7.21 -6.20 11.04
N GLN A 121 -7.94 -7.24 11.41
CA GLN A 121 -9.39 -7.21 11.38
C GLN A 121 -9.91 -6.29 12.48
N VAL A 122 -10.43 -5.13 12.07
CA VAL A 122 -11.16 -4.24 12.98
C VAL A 122 -12.59 -4.78 13.06
N SER A 123 -12.87 -5.57 14.10
CA SER A 123 -14.23 -5.95 14.47
C SER A 123 -15.02 -4.68 14.80
N SER A 124 -15.67 -4.11 13.79
CA SER A 124 -16.66 -3.05 14.00
C SER A 124 -17.94 -3.76 14.42
N TYR A 125 -18.26 -3.66 15.71
CA TYR A 125 -19.44 -4.24 16.36
C TYR A 125 -20.74 -3.79 15.69
#